data_AF-A0A923XDW9-F1
#
_entry.id   AF-A0A923XDW9-F1
#
_cell.length_a   1.000
_cell.length_b   1.000
_cell.length_c   1.000
_cell.angle_alpha   90.00
_cell.angle_beta   90.00
_cell.angle_gamma   90.00
#
_symmetry.space_group_name_H-M   'P 1'
#
loop_
_entity.id
_entity.type
_entity.pdbx_description
1 polymer ?
#
loop_
_entity_poly.entity_id
_entity_poly.type
_entity_poly.pdbx_seq_one_letter_code
_entity_poly.pdbx_strand_id
1 'polypeptide(L)' 'MELRQLRYFVRVVELGSMSRAALDLDLVQSAMSQQISRLE' A
#
# COMPACT_ATOMS: atom_id res chain seq x y z
N MET A 1 -7.08 -3.74 -11.92
CA MET A 1 -7.11 -2.40 -11.29
C MET A 1 -8.29 -2.29 -10.35
N GLU A 2 -8.07 -2.44 -9.04
CA GLU A 2 -9.08 -2.17 -8.00
C GLU A 2 -8.83 -0.81 -7.32
N LEU A 3 -9.89 -0.05 -7.01
CA LEU A 3 -9.84 1.22 -6.26
C LEU A 3 -9.13 1.11 -4.90
N ARG A 4 -9.09 -0.09 -4.32
CA ARG A 4 -8.40 -0.38 -3.06
C ARG A 4 -6.88 -0.35 -3.22
N GLN A 5 -6.36 -0.88 -4.32
CA GLN A 5 -4.91 -0.88 -4.61
C GLN A 5 -4.40 0.55 -4.81
N LEU A 6 -5.19 1.39 -5.50
CA LEU A 6 -4.88 2.80 -5.69
C LEU A 6 -4.81 3.57 -4.35
N ARG A 7 -5.71 3.27 -3.40
CA ARG A 7 -5.66 3.84 -2.05
C ARG A 7 -4.38 3.46 -1.31
N TYR A 8 -3.93 2.22 -1.40
CA TYR A 8 -2.69 1.78 -0.78
C TYR A 8 -1.47 2.46 -1.41
N PHE A 9 -1.45 2.59 -2.73
CA PHE A 9 -0.41 3.31 -3.44
C PHE A 9 -0.32 4.79 -3.02
N VAL A 10 -1.46 5.50 -3.00
CA VAL A 10 -1.52 6.90 -2.54
C VAL A 10 -1.00 7.01 -1.11
N ARG A 11 -1.39 6.10 -0.21
CA ARG A 11 -0.96 6.14 1.19
C ARG A 11 0.55 5.95 1.36
N VAL A 12 1.17 5.10 0.54
CA VAL A 12 2.63 4.92 0.50
C VAL A 12 3.32 6.20 0.04
N VAL A 13 2.78 6.87 -0.97
CA VAL A 13 3.32 8.15 -1.48
C VAL A 13 3.19 9.26 -0.43
N GLU A 14 2.05 9.38 0.24
CA GLU A 14 1.82 10.37 1.30
C GLU A 14 2.80 10.22 2.47
N LEU A 15 3.09 8.98 2.87
CA LEU A 15 3.95 8.70 4.02
C LEU A 15 5.43 8.54 3.66
N GLY A 16 5.75 8.45 2.36
CA GLY A 16 7.11 8.22 1.84
C GLY A 16 7.75 6.92 2.31
N SER A 17 6.97 5.98 2.85
CA SER A 17 7.49 4.76 3.47
C SER A 17 6.46 3.63 3.42
N MET A 18 6.88 2.50 2.84
CA MET A 18 6.09 1.28 2.76
C MET A 18 5.73 0.74 4.16
N SER A 19 6.69 0.73 5.09
CA SER A 19 6.47 0.22 6.45
C SER A 19 5.50 1.11 7.24
N ARG A 20 5.60 2.44 7.11
CA ARG A 20 4.67 3.37 7.80
C ARG A 20 3.26 3.25 7.24
N ALA A 21 3.10 3.14 5.93
CA ALA A 21 1.79 2.97 5.31
C ALA A 21 1.15 1.62 5.68
N ALA A 22 1.94 0.55 5.80
CA ALA A 22 1.45 -0.73 6.26
C ALA A 22 0.93 -0.66 7.71
N LEU A 23 1.68 -0.03 8.62
CA LEU A 23 1.26 0.19 10.00
C LEU A 23 0.00 1.05 10.09
N ASP A 24 -0.08 2.12 9.31
CA ASP A 24 -1.23 3.04 9.30
C ASP A 24 -2.52 2.38 8.77
N LEU A 25 -2.39 1.43 7.85
CA LEU A 25 -3.51 0.67 7.27
C LEU A 25 -3.82 -0.62 8.04
N ASP A 26 -3.16 -0.89 9.17
CA ASP A 26 -3.23 -2.14 9.93
C ASP A 26 -2.99 -3.39 9.06
N LEU A 27 -1.99 -3.28 8.17
CA LEU A 27 -1.57 -4.32 7.23
C LEU A 27 -0.13 -4.75 7.49
N VAL A 28 0.16 -6.00 7.14
CA VAL A 28 1.55 -6.45 7.02
C VAL A 28 2.16 -5.94 5.72
N GLN A 29 3.42 -5.52 5.77
CA GLN A 29 4.13 -4.92 4.63
C GLN A 29 4.20 -5.84 3.40
N SER A 30 4.26 -7.16 3.60
CA SER A 30 4.24 -8.16 2.52
C SER A 30 2.89 -8.18 1.78
N ALA A 31 1.77 -8.11 2.49
CA ALA A 31 0.45 -8.04 1.89
C ALA A 31 0.27 -6.74 1.10
N MET A 32 0.72 -5.61 1.66
CA MET A 32 0.65 -4.32 0.97
C MET A 32 1.50 -4.30 -0.31
N SER A 33 2.71 -4.89 -0.28
CA SER A 33 3.56 -5.03 -1.47
C SER A 33 2.88 -5.85 -2.56
N GLN A 34 2.24 -6.98 -2.22
CA GLN A 34 1.51 -7.80 -3.20
C GLN A 34 0.33 -7.04 -3.82
N GLN A 35 -0.36 -6.19 -3.04
CA GLN A 35 -1.47 -5.39 -3.56
C GLN A 35 -1.01 -4.32 -4.54
N ILE A 36 0.15 -3.71 -4.29
CA ILE A 36 0.75 -2.70 -5.17
C ILE A 36 1.34 -3.35 -6.43
N SER A 37 2.01 -4.50 -6.34
CA SER A 37 2.55 -5.20 -7.53
C SER A 37 1.46 -5.70 -8.49
N ARG A 38 0.22 -5.86 -8.02
CA ARG A 38 -0.93 -6.18 -8.89
C ARG A 38 -1.55 -4.95 -9.56
N LEU A 39 -1.00 -3.76 -9.30
CA LEU A 39 -1.35 -2.52 -9.96
C LEU A 39 -0.55 -2.32 -11.27
N GLU A 40 0.62 -2.96 -11.41
CA GLU A 40 1.34 -3.11 -12.70
C GLU A 40 0.56 -4.01 -13.67
#